data_AF-A0CQ23-F1
#
_entry.id   AF-A0CQ23-F1
#
_cell.length_a   1.000
_cell.length_b   1.000
_cell.length_c   1.000
_cell.angle_alpha   90.00
_cell.angle_beta   90.00
_cell.angle_gamma   90.00
#
_symmetry.space_group_name_H-M   'P 1'
#
loop_
_entity.id
_entity.type
_entity.pdbx_description
1 polymer ?
#
loop_
_entity_poly.entity_id
_entity_poly.type
_entity_poly.pdbx_seq_one_letter_code
_entity_poly.pdbx_strand_id
1 'polypeptide(L)'
;MIFIMHYILLLLQLCIIRSLEISKRCVCGHVQNQKDCKNSGFCIWWNDQCILNVNQSYNTEINNQNSCKSYAQEDCRQQEQCGFYFGECIDFLGCKNFDKDNCQESSYKCVSDGSKCVEIQDCSDYTTENGCANKNQHGKYCVWIGGLEKNCRNVTMCEELPLYLSDHQTCKSGLDGCTISDKGFGCIEQMESCTQYLNNFQCFESKSKKLNCFWDSKSNNCVEKVCENLPFSQDYECKLYLSQCTTNGVHCVTRKQCEDAENKLACGTDASGKKCEYHQNKCKIKSCSTAPQSLTNYQQCQDYDNQLDCVTSENKGCKIRPQTCDGYVYETDCKSLEQQDCVWYKGKCEKRLCYHAPVHYTYTDCKEYGNCIGKLNGGCQTTPQLCEEILQKQFCELNFNKERCIWAWWQV
;
A
#
# COMPACT_ATOMS: atom_id res chain seq x y z
N MET A 1 34.66 -5.40 74.02
CA MET A 1 34.75 -4.24 73.09
C MET A 1 36.10 -4.19 72.33
N ILE A 2 36.70 -5.35 71.99
CA ILE A 2 38.01 -5.43 71.31
C ILE A 2 37.93 -6.22 69.99
N PHE A 3 36.86 -7.01 69.78
CA PHE A 3 36.68 -7.82 68.56
C PHE A 3 36.03 -7.11 67.36
N ILE A 4 35.44 -5.92 67.55
CA ILE A 4 34.86 -5.13 66.44
C ILE A 4 35.93 -4.25 65.76
N MET A 5 37.01 -3.92 66.47
CA MET A 5 38.08 -3.04 65.96
C MET A 5 39.09 -3.76 65.06
N HIS A 6 39.19 -5.10 65.11
CA HIS A 6 40.04 -5.86 64.19
C HIS A 6 39.39 -6.13 62.83
N TYR A 7 38.06 -6.17 62.75
CA TYR A 7 37.35 -6.38 61.48
C TYR A 7 37.35 -5.12 60.60
N ILE A 8 37.36 -3.94 61.23
CA ILE A 8 37.41 -2.64 60.53
C ILE A 8 38.81 -2.34 59.97
N LEU A 9 39.88 -2.79 60.65
CA LEU A 9 41.25 -2.62 60.14
C LEU A 9 41.59 -3.55 58.97
N LEU A 10 41.03 -4.76 58.92
CA LEU A 10 41.19 -5.70 57.79
C LEU A 10 40.40 -5.28 56.54
N LEU A 11 39.28 -4.59 56.70
CA LEU A 11 38.51 -4.01 55.58
C LEU A 11 39.16 -2.74 55.01
N LEU A 12 39.95 -2.00 55.80
CA LEU A 12 40.70 -0.82 55.34
C LEU A 12 42.00 -1.15 54.59
N GLN A 13 42.53 -2.38 54.69
CA GLN A 13 43.73 -2.83 53.97
C GLN A 13 43.45 -3.44 52.59
N LEU A 14 42.18 -3.62 52.18
CA LEU A 14 41.81 -4.16 50.86
C LEU A 14 41.44 -3.10 49.81
N CYS A 15 41.55 -1.80 50.11
CA CYS A 15 41.17 -0.73 49.18
C CYS A 15 42.34 0.04 48.53
N ILE A 16 43.56 -0.50 48.58
CA ILE A 16 44.69 0.00 47.79
C ILE A 16 45.44 -1.27 47.37
N ILE A 17 45.21 -1.85 46.19
CA ILE A 17 45.78 -1.44 44.91
C ILE A 17 44.84 -1.98 43.81
N ARG A 18 44.17 -1.10 43.07
CA ARG A 18 44.05 -1.29 41.62
C ARG A 18 44.92 -0.21 41.00
N SER A 19 46.05 -0.63 40.47
CA SER A 19 46.64 0.04 39.32
C SER A 19 45.56 0.05 38.23
N LEU A 20 44.80 1.14 38.12
CA LEU A 20 44.12 1.43 36.86
C LEU A 20 45.04 2.38 36.10
N GLU A 21 45.51 1.86 34.98
CA GLU A 21 46.30 2.56 34.00
C GLU A 21 45.74 3.95 33.71
N ILE A 22 46.67 4.91 33.68
CA ILE A 22 46.45 6.23 33.14
C ILE A 22 46.03 6.10 31.67
N SER A 23 44.98 6.86 31.31
CA SER A 23 44.56 7.28 29.97
C SER A 23 43.27 6.65 29.40
N LYS A 24 42.15 6.81 30.11
CA LYS A 24 40.88 7.10 29.43
C LYS A 24 40.71 8.61 29.39
N ARG A 25 40.92 9.26 28.24
CA ARG A 25 40.50 10.67 28.10
C ARG A 25 38.99 10.70 28.33
N CYS A 26 38.56 11.42 29.36
CA CYS A 26 37.14 11.61 29.64
C CYS A 26 36.54 12.49 28.54
N VAL A 27 35.49 12.02 27.88
CA VAL A 27 34.63 12.89 27.06
C VAL A 27 34.02 13.93 28.00
N CYS A 28 34.19 15.24 27.73
CA CYS A 28 33.77 16.31 28.64
C CYS A 28 32.32 16.09 29.12
N GLY A 29 31.40 15.72 28.21
CA GLY A 29 29.99 15.48 28.53
C GLY A 29 29.70 14.36 29.52
N HIS A 30 30.65 13.48 29.82
CA HIS A 30 30.51 12.42 30.83
C HIS A 30 31.05 12.84 32.21
N VAL A 31 31.67 14.01 32.33
CA VAL A 31 32.21 14.52 33.60
C VAL A 31 31.12 15.29 34.33
N GLN A 32 30.62 14.70 35.42
CA GLN A 32 29.47 15.22 36.18
C GLN A 32 29.83 16.20 37.31
N ASN A 33 31.10 16.56 37.47
CA ASN A 33 31.51 17.51 38.51
C ASN A 33 32.56 18.52 38.03
N GLN A 34 32.49 19.71 38.62
CA GLN A 34 33.29 20.87 38.21
C GLN A 34 34.78 20.69 38.44
N LYS A 35 35.17 19.98 39.51
CA LYS A 35 36.58 19.82 39.88
C LYS A 35 37.32 18.97 38.85
N ASP A 36 36.72 17.85 38.47
CA ASP A 36 37.30 16.92 37.50
C ASP A 36 37.28 17.52 36.09
N CYS A 37 36.24 18.29 35.76
CA CYS A 37 36.18 19.03 34.49
C CYS A 37 37.34 20.02 34.35
N LYS A 38 37.64 20.79 35.41
CA LYS A 38 38.72 21.77 35.40
C LYS A 38 40.12 21.15 35.40
N ASN A 39 40.27 19.93 35.92
CA ASN A 39 41.54 19.20 35.92
C ASN A 39 41.91 18.61 34.55
N SER A 40 40.98 18.60 33.58
CA SER A 40 41.21 18.06 32.24
C SER A 40 42.22 18.87 31.42
N GLY A 41 42.30 20.18 31.62
CA GLY A 41 43.17 21.08 30.85
C GLY A 41 42.66 21.47 29.46
N PHE A 42 41.51 20.95 29.00
CA PHE A 42 40.91 21.26 27.68
C PHE A 42 39.36 21.30 27.68
N CYS A 43 38.68 20.90 28.76
CA CYS A 43 37.25 21.15 28.98
C CYS A 43 37.02 22.39 29.87
N ILE A 44 35.85 23.02 29.77
CA ILE A 44 35.37 24.09 30.65
C ILE A 44 34.05 23.69 31.30
N TRP A 45 33.86 24.15 32.54
CA TRP A 45 32.59 23.99 33.24
C TRP A 45 31.68 25.18 32.93
N TRP A 46 30.55 24.93 32.29
CA TRP A 46 29.58 25.96 31.93
C TRP A 46 28.15 25.43 32.08
N ASN A 47 27.28 26.20 32.74
CA ASN A 47 25.89 25.84 33.00
C ASN A 47 25.71 24.42 33.60
N ASP A 48 26.47 24.11 34.65
CA ASP A 48 26.45 22.79 35.33
C ASP A 48 26.75 21.58 34.44
N GLN A 49 27.36 21.82 33.29
CA GLN A 49 27.84 20.79 32.39
C GLN A 49 29.32 21.00 32.09
N CYS A 50 30.04 19.91 31.90
CA CYS A 50 31.42 19.95 31.43
C CYS A 50 31.41 19.87 29.90
N ILE A 51 31.83 20.95 29.24
CA ILE A 51 31.83 21.09 27.79
C ILE A 51 33.24 21.38 27.27
N LEU A 52 33.48 21.17 25.97
CA LEU A 52 34.79 21.42 25.37
C LEU A 52 35.11 22.93 25.34
N ASN A 53 36.36 23.32 25.58
CA ASN A 53 36.80 24.70 25.44
C ASN A 53 36.92 25.09 23.96
N VAL A 54 36.07 25.99 23.48
CA VAL A 54 35.95 26.38 22.06
C VAL A 54 37.22 27.03 21.49
N ASN A 55 38.15 27.50 22.34
CA ASN A 55 39.40 28.15 21.94
C ASN A 55 40.64 27.25 22.00
N GLN A 56 40.49 25.95 22.32
CA GLN A 56 41.57 24.96 22.28
C GLN A 56 41.08 23.70 21.58
N SER A 57 41.23 23.65 20.25
CA SER A 57 41.22 22.39 19.51
C SER A 57 42.53 21.63 19.77
N TYR A 58 42.48 20.30 19.83
CA TYR A 58 43.67 19.45 19.80
C TYR A 58 44.39 19.59 18.44
N ASN A 59 45.10 20.70 18.27
CA ASN A 59 45.93 20.99 17.12
C ASN A 59 47.39 20.88 17.54
N THR A 60 47.95 19.69 17.44
CA THR A 60 49.27 19.58 16.83
C THR A 60 49.05 19.45 15.33
N GLU A 61 49.58 20.40 14.58
CA GLU A 61 49.59 20.42 13.12
C GLU A 61 50.11 19.08 12.56
N ILE A 62 49.22 18.33 11.91
CA ILE A 62 49.60 17.42 10.84
C ILE A 62 48.83 17.93 9.63
N ASN A 63 49.58 18.48 8.68
CA ASN A 63 49.08 18.78 7.34
C ASN A 63 48.63 17.48 6.67
N ASN A 64 47.36 17.09 6.85
CA ASN A 64 46.52 16.59 5.78
C ASN A 64 45.04 16.52 6.18
N GLN A 65 44.20 16.82 5.20
CA GLN A 65 42.73 16.83 5.17
C GLN A 65 42.06 15.59 5.82
N ASN A 66 41.62 15.65 7.09
CA ASN A 66 40.79 14.58 7.68
C ASN A 66 39.34 15.01 7.87
N SER A 67 38.45 14.44 7.04
CA SER A 67 37.00 14.63 7.09
C SER A 67 36.34 13.94 8.29
N CYS A 68 36.98 12.95 8.91
CA CYS A 68 36.36 12.14 9.97
C CYS A 68 36.03 12.91 11.27
N LYS A 69 36.77 13.98 11.56
CA LYS A 69 36.60 14.77 12.80
C LYS A 69 35.24 15.47 12.91
N SER A 70 34.43 15.52 11.85
CA SER A 70 33.10 16.14 11.86
C SER A 70 31.97 15.20 12.31
N TYR A 71 32.21 13.90 12.45
CA TYR A 71 31.15 12.93 12.73
C TYR A 71 31.03 12.61 14.22
N ALA A 72 29.78 12.56 14.71
CA ALA A 72 29.46 11.98 16.02
C ALA A 72 29.62 10.45 15.98
N GLN A 73 29.69 9.79 17.14
CA GLN A 73 29.96 8.35 17.26
C GLN A 73 29.08 7.48 16.33
N GLU A 74 27.77 7.67 16.36
CA GLU A 74 26.80 6.88 15.57
C GLU A 74 27.00 7.03 14.06
N ASP A 75 27.34 8.24 13.61
CA ASP A 75 27.60 8.51 12.19
C ASP A 75 29.00 8.05 11.79
N CYS A 76 29.98 8.22 12.69
CA CYS A 76 31.37 7.86 12.51
C CYS A 76 31.51 6.36 12.21
N ARG A 77 30.84 5.51 13.00
CA ARG A 77 30.92 4.06 12.84
C ARG A 77 30.33 3.57 11.52
N GLN A 78 29.53 4.39 10.81
CA GLN A 78 28.94 4.09 9.50
C GLN A 78 29.80 4.61 8.34
N GLN A 79 30.79 5.47 8.60
CA GLN A 79 31.62 6.03 7.54
C GLN A 79 32.62 5.00 7.02
N GLU A 80 32.82 4.99 5.71
CA GLU A 80 33.73 4.03 5.07
C GLU A 80 35.20 4.25 5.46
N GLN A 81 35.60 5.51 5.63
CA GLN A 81 36.99 5.91 5.87
C GLN A 81 37.24 6.34 7.33
N CYS A 82 36.27 6.16 8.24
CA CYS A 82 36.40 6.56 9.63
C CYS A 82 36.14 5.40 10.60
N GLY A 83 36.62 5.57 11.83
CA GLY A 83 36.31 4.69 12.94
C GLY A 83 36.32 5.45 14.26
N PHE A 84 35.44 5.03 15.17
CA PHE A 84 35.33 5.62 16.49
C PHE A 84 36.32 4.96 17.46
N TYR A 85 37.12 5.77 18.15
CA TYR A 85 38.12 5.28 19.10
C TYR A 85 38.27 6.24 20.27
N PHE A 86 38.05 5.74 21.50
CA PHE A 86 38.19 6.49 22.75
C PHE A 86 37.56 7.89 22.76
N GLY A 87 36.35 8.03 22.20
CA GLY A 87 35.61 9.30 22.22
C GLY A 87 35.84 10.20 21.01
N GLU A 88 36.67 9.80 20.05
CA GLU A 88 36.98 10.58 18.85
C GLU A 88 36.70 9.77 17.57
N CYS A 89 36.25 10.46 16.52
CA CYS A 89 36.17 9.89 15.18
C CYS A 89 37.50 10.14 14.45
N ILE A 90 38.21 9.06 14.17
CA ILE A 90 39.53 9.08 13.54
C ILE A 90 39.47 8.38 12.18
N ASP A 91 40.52 8.51 11.37
CA ASP A 91 40.58 7.76 10.12
C ASP A 91 40.64 6.25 10.40
N PHE A 92 40.02 5.49 9.51
CA PHE A 92 40.05 4.05 9.57
C PHE A 92 41.40 3.52 9.08
N LEU A 93 42.25 3.08 10.01
CA LEU A 93 43.55 2.46 9.72
C LEU A 93 43.54 0.93 9.82
N GLY A 94 42.40 0.32 10.16
CA GLY A 94 42.22 -1.12 10.33
C GLY A 94 41.69 -1.50 11.71
N CYS A 95 41.06 -2.68 11.80
CA CYS A 95 40.29 -3.05 12.97
C CYS A 95 41.15 -3.31 14.21
N LYS A 96 42.39 -3.79 14.04
CA LYS A 96 43.30 -4.16 15.14
C LYS A 96 43.63 -3.02 16.11
N ASN A 97 43.39 -1.78 15.72
CA ASN A 97 43.64 -0.60 16.56
C ASN A 97 42.51 -0.34 17.57
N PHE A 98 41.34 -0.94 17.38
CA PHE A 98 40.17 -0.70 18.21
C PHE A 98 40.11 -1.60 19.44
N ASP A 99 39.35 -1.14 20.44
CA ASP A 99 39.09 -1.88 21.66
C ASP A 99 38.28 -3.15 21.36
N LYS A 100 38.82 -4.30 21.79
CA LYS A 100 38.28 -5.64 21.51
C LYS A 100 36.83 -5.83 21.98
N ASP A 101 36.42 -5.08 23.01
CA ASP A 101 35.10 -5.17 23.61
C ASP A 101 34.08 -4.28 22.86
N ASN A 102 34.55 -3.43 21.95
CA ASN A 102 33.76 -2.39 21.27
C ASN A 102 33.99 -2.36 19.74
N CYS A 103 34.31 -3.49 19.10
CA CYS A 103 34.67 -3.55 17.67
C CYS A 103 33.59 -2.97 16.74
N GLN A 104 32.34 -3.42 16.90
CA GLN A 104 31.22 -2.96 16.06
C GLN A 104 30.82 -1.51 16.35
N GLU A 105 31.02 -1.04 17.58
CA GLU A 105 30.84 0.37 17.93
C GLU A 105 31.94 1.26 17.37
N SER A 106 33.12 0.69 17.10
CA SER A 106 34.24 1.40 16.48
C SER A 106 34.04 1.55 14.97
N SER A 107 33.54 0.51 14.30
CA SER A 107 33.22 0.55 12.86
C SER A 107 32.32 -0.62 12.48
N TYR A 108 31.36 -0.38 11.57
CA TYR A 108 30.54 -1.44 10.96
C TYR A 108 31.35 -2.51 10.24
N LYS A 109 32.64 -2.25 9.95
CA LYS A 109 33.58 -3.16 9.28
C LYS A 109 34.31 -4.10 10.23
N CYS A 110 34.15 -3.97 11.55
CA CYS A 110 35.00 -4.65 12.54
C CYS A 110 34.22 -5.58 13.47
N VAL A 111 34.67 -6.82 13.60
CA VAL A 111 34.14 -7.83 14.54
C VAL A 111 35.21 -8.25 15.52
N SER A 112 34.81 -8.87 16.63
CA SER A 112 35.75 -9.43 17.61
C SER A 112 36.13 -10.87 17.24
N ASP A 113 37.43 -11.19 17.28
CA ASP A 113 37.94 -12.56 17.21
C ASP A 113 38.09 -13.21 18.61
N GLY A 114 37.61 -12.52 19.66
CA GLY A 114 37.74 -12.89 21.07
C GLY A 114 39.01 -12.37 21.76
N SER A 115 40.04 -12.00 20.99
CA SER A 115 41.28 -11.41 21.50
C SER A 115 41.43 -9.95 21.08
N LYS A 116 41.02 -9.61 19.86
CA LYS A 116 41.14 -8.28 19.25
C LYS A 116 40.01 -8.06 18.24
N CYS A 117 39.89 -6.83 17.76
CA CYS A 117 39.07 -6.54 16.59
C CYS A 117 39.77 -6.94 15.29
N VAL A 118 39.01 -7.54 14.39
CA VAL A 118 39.41 -7.95 13.05
C VAL A 118 38.37 -7.45 12.03
N GLU A 119 38.79 -7.28 10.79
CA GLU A 119 37.87 -6.94 9.71
C GLU A 119 36.82 -8.04 9.54
N ILE A 120 35.60 -7.67 9.15
CA ILE A 120 34.61 -8.62 8.64
C ILE A 120 35.17 -9.23 7.36
N GLN A 121 35.23 -10.55 7.30
CA GLN A 121 35.83 -11.31 6.20
C GLN A 121 34.86 -12.40 5.72
N ASP A 122 35.28 -13.22 4.76
CA ASP A 122 34.56 -14.46 4.46
C ASP A 122 34.71 -15.45 5.62
N CYS A 123 33.72 -16.34 5.80
CA CYS A 123 33.76 -17.26 6.93
C CYS A 123 35.04 -18.12 6.94
N SER A 124 35.56 -18.52 5.77
CA SER A 124 36.80 -19.31 5.67
C SER A 124 38.04 -18.64 6.25
N ASP A 125 38.01 -17.31 6.37
CA ASP A 125 39.16 -16.52 6.80
C ASP A 125 39.15 -16.26 8.32
N TYR A 126 38.03 -16.52 8.99
CA TYR A 126 37.98 -16.50 10.45
C TYR A 126 38.78 -17.66 11.04
N THR A 127 39.77 -17.32 11.86
CA THR A 127 40.71 -18.27 12.48
C THR A 127 40.37 -18.61 13.92
N THR A 128 39.34 -17.98 14.50
CA THR A 128 38.88 -18.23 15.86
C THR A 128 37.37 -18.50 15.89
N GLU A 129 36.93 -19.24 16.90
CA GLU A 129 35.51 -19.52 17.13
C GLU A 129 34.69 -18.24 17.37
N ASN A 130 35.22 -17.29 18.14
CA ASN A 130 34.56 -16.00 18.37
C ASN A 130 34.46 -15.16 17.09
N GLY A 131 35.50 -15.17 16.24
CA GLY A 131 35.44 -14.51 14.93
C GLY A 131 34.36 -15.15 14.06
N CYS A 132 34.33 -16.48 14.03
CA CYS A 132 33.35 -17.27 13.29
C CYS A 132 31.91 -17.16 13.80
N ALA A 133 31.68 -16.67 15.03
CA ALA A 133 30.33 -16.41 15.52
C ALA A 133 29.67 -15.19 14.84
N ASN A 134 30.45 -14.37 14.14
CA ASN A 134 29.96 -13.22 13.40
C ASN A 134 29.51 -13.59 11.98
N LYS A 135 28.74 -12.69 11.36
CA LYS A 135 28.42 -12.80 9.93
C LYS A 135 29.64 -12.49 9.07
N ASN A 136 29.65 -13.00 7.85
CA ASN A 136 30.65 -12.64 6.86
C ASN A 136 30.36 -11.28 6.22
N GLN A 137 31.26 -10.83 5.34
CA GLN A 137 31.15 -9.55 4.62
C GLN A 137 29.91 -9.42 3.72
N HIS A 138 29.26 -10.54 3.40
CA HIS A 138 28.02 -10.62 2.64
C HIS A 138 26.77 -10.73 3.54
N GLY A 139 26.91 -10.59 4.85
CA GLY A 139 25.83 -10.68 5.82
C GLY A 139 25.30 -12.11 6.07
N LYS A 140 26.01 -13.15 5.60
CA LYS A 140 25.63 -14.55 5.83
C LYS A 140 26.23 -15.09 7.13
N TYR A 141 25.53 -16.03 7.75
CA TYR A 141 25.98 -16.68 8.99
C TYR A 141 27.13 -17.66 8.73
N CYS A 142 28.02 -17.73 9.72
CA CYS A 142 29.15 -18.65 9.74
C CYS A 142 28.96 -19.71 10.84
N VAL A 143 29.61 -20.87 10.68
CA VAL A 143 29.62 -21.96 11.66
C VAL A 143 31.05 -22.46 11.87
N TRP A 144 31.44 -22.61 13.13
CA TRP A 144 32.76 -23.10 13.53
C TRP A 144 32.75 -24.62 13.60
N ILE A 145 33.65 -25.25 12.85
CA ILE A 145 33.83 -26.70 12.87
C ILE A 145 34.97 -27.01 13.84
N GLY A 146 34.61 -27.59 15.00
CA GLY A 146 35.57 -28.15 15.94
C GLY A 146 36.12 -29.49 15.47
N GLY A 147 37.27 -29.92 16.00
CA GLY A 147 37.87 -31.22 15.68
C GLY A 147 39.39 -31.15 15.50
N LEU A 148 39.92 -32.09 14.70
CA LEU A 148 41.35 -32.16 14.35
C LEU A 148 41.79 -30.98 13.48
N GLU A 149 40.95 -30.58 12.52
CA GLU A 149 41.15 -29.40 11.68
C GLU A 149 40.08 -28.38 12.05
N LYS A 150 40.48 -27.34 12.78
CA LYS A 150 39.58 -26.24 13.16
C LYS A 150 39.45 -25.28 12.00
N ASN A 151 38.24 -25.10 11.50
CA ASN A 151 37.96 -24.11 10.47
C ASN A 151 36.57 -23.51 10.61
N CYS A 152 36.39 -22.35 10.01
CA CYS A 152 35.11 -21.67 9.91
C CYS A 152 34.59 -21.78 8.47
N ARG A 153 33.27 -21.91 8.30
CA ARG A 153 32.63 -21.91 6.97
C ARG A 153 31.26 -21.25 7.02
N ASN A 154 30.69 -20.97 5.85
CA ASN A 154 29.29 -20.56 5.76
C ASN A 154 28.38 -21.67 6.30
N VAL A 155 27.28 -21.26 6.92
CA VAL A 155 26.15 -22.15 7.24
C VAL A 155 25.57 -22.73 5.95
N THR A 156 25.35 -24.04 5.94
CA THR A 156 24.76 -24.77 4.80
C THR A 156 23.49 -25.52 5.16
N MET A 157 23.19 -25.69 6.44
CA MET A 157 21.98 -26.33 6.95
C MET A 157 21.25 -25.40 7.92
N CYS A 158 19.92 -25.47 7.95
CA CYS A 158 19.11 -24.59 8.79
C CYS A 158 19.43 -24.74 10.29
N GLU A 159 19.75 -25.96 10.72
CA GLU A 159 20.05 -26.32 12.11
C GLU A 159 21.40 -25.74 12.59
N GLU A 160 22.23 -25.25 11.67
CA GLU A 160 23.50 -24.56 11.98
C GLU A 160 23.30 -23.06 12.21
N LEU A 161 22.12 -22.52 11.89
CA LEU A 161 21.80 -21.12 12.19
C LEU A 161 21.71 -20.88 13.71
N PRO A 162 21.94 -19.64 14.18
CA PRO A 162 21.93 -19.36 15.60
C PRO A 162 20.59 -19.67 16.29
N LEU A 163 20.68 -20.26 17.49
CA LEU A 163 19.50 -20.64 18.29
C LEU A 163 18.66 -19.46 18.76
N TYR A 164 19.20 -18.23 18.77
CA TYR A 164 18.45 -17.04 19.17
C TYR A 164 17.49 -16.53 18.09
N LEU A 165 17.56 -17.06 16.87
CA LEU A 165 16.58 -16.73 15.82
C LEU A 165 15.22 -17.32 16.22
N SER A 166 14.19 -16.49 16.28
CA SER A 166 12.93 -16.81 16.96
C SER A 166 11.69 -16.54 16.11
N ASP A 167 11.85 -16.40 14.80
CA ASP A 167 10.73 -16.23 13.87
C ASP A 167 11.09 -16.70 12.45
N HIS A 168 10.07 -16.93 11.64
CA HIS A 168 10.21 -17.39 10.27
C HIS A 168 11.08 -16.45 9.42
N GLN A 169 10.88 -15.13 9.53
CA GLN A 169 11.54 -14.15 8.68
C GLN A 169 13.04 -14.09 8.97
N THR A 170 13.44 -14.18 10.24
CA THR A 170 14.85 -14.20 10.62
C THR A 170 15.55 -15.49 10.19
N CYS A 171 14.91 -16.66 10.34
CA CYS A 171 15.44 -17.92 9.82
C CYS A 171 15.58 -17.91 8.29
N LYS A 172 14.55 -17.51 7.56
CA LYS A 172 14.55 -17.41 6.09
C LYS A 172 15.60 -16.43 5.56
N SER A 173 15.82 -15.32 6.28
CA SER A 173 16.87 -14.35 5.92
C SER A 173 18.27 -14.89 6.21
N GLY A 174 18.42 -15.80 7.17
CA GLY A 174 19.69 -16.43 7.50
C GLY A 174 20.12 -17.46 6.46
N LEU A 175 19.20 -18.32 6.03
CA LEU A 175 19.39 -19.26 4.93
C LEU A 175 18.05 -19.52 4.24
N ASP A 176 18.03 -19.37 2.92
CA ASP A 176 16.82 -19.56 2.13
C ASP A 176 16.34 -21.02 2.21
N GLY A 177 15.03 -21.23 2.35
CA GLY A 177 14.48 -22.57 2.59
C GLY A 177 14.37 -22.95 4.07
N CYS A 178 14.73 -22.06 5.01
CA CYS A 178 14.62 -22.28 6.45
C CYS A 178 13.39 -21.59 7.06
N THR A 179 12.92 -22.16 8.16
CA THR A 179 11.89 -21.59 9.03
C THR A 179 12.24 -21.83 10.49
N ILE A 180 11.51 -21.24 11.41
CA ILE A 180 11.68 -21.46 12.85
C ILE A 180 11.35 -22.92 13.23
N SER A 181 12.11 -23.49 14.17
CA SER A 181 11.84 -24.81 14.75
C SER A 181 10.48 -24.84 15.47
N ASP A 182 9.91 -26.04 15.54
CA ASP A 182 8.76 -26.39 16.38
C ASP A 182 8.91 -26.03 17.87
N LYS A 183 10.15 -25.82 18.35
CA LYS A 183 10.44 -25.36 19.72
C LYS A 183 10.24 -23.84 19.93
N GLY A 184 10.05 -23.06 18.87
CA GLY A 184 9.91 -21.61 18.93
C GLY A 184 11.24 -20.82 18.98
N PHE A 185 12.37 -21.48 18.76
CA PHE A 185 13.70 -20.87 18.65
C PHE A 185 14.63 -21.79 17.85
N GLY A 186 15.63 -21.20 17.19
CA GLY A 186 16.45 -21.88 16.20
C GLY A 186 15.67 -22.19 14.91
N CYS A 187 16.38 -22.70 13.91
CA CYS A 187 15.83 -22.90 12.57
C CYS A 187 15.90 -24.36 12.13
N ILE A 188 14.94 -24.75 11.30
CA ILE A 188 14.83 -26.04 10.61
C ILE A 188 14.51 -25.78 9.13
N GLU A 189 14.63 -26.80 8.30
CA GLU A 189 14.14 -26.70 6.92
C GLU A 189 12.63 -26.45 6.85
N GLN A 190 12.21 -25.67 5.86
CA GLN A 190 10.81 -25.54 5.48
C GLN A 190 10.24 -26.89 5.02
N MET A 191 8.94 -27.05 5.21
CA MET A 191 8.22 -28.23 4.77
C MET A 191 7.83 -28.13 3.30
N GLU A 192 7.72 -29.28 2.61
CA GLU A 192 7.29 -29.31 1.20
C GLU A 192 5.80 -29.00 1.03
N SER A 193 4.97 -29.35 2.02
CA SER A 193 3.53 -29.07 2.06
C SER A 193 3.16 -28.21 3.25
N CYS A 194 2.19 -27.31 3.06
CA CYS A 194 1.62 -26.51 4.14
C CYS A 194 1.06 -27.38 5.27
N THR A 195 0.45 -28.52 4.95
CA THR A 195 -0.17 -29.43 5.92
C THR A 195 0.80 -30.11 6.88
N GLN A 196 2.11 -30.02 6.63
CA GLN A 196 3.14 -30.56 7.52
C GLN A 196 3.52 -29.58 8.64
N TYR A 197 3.14 -28.30 8.55
CA TYR A 197 3.35 -27.35 9.62
C TYR A 197 2.29 -27.52 10.71
N LEU A 198 2.74 -27.83 11.93
CA LEU A 198 1.89 -28.04 13.09
C LEU A 198 1.67 -26.78 13.93
N ASN A 199 2.44 -25.73 13.68
CA ASN A 199 2.38 -24.47 14.43
C ASN A 199 2.08 -23.29 13.50
N ASN A 200 1.24 -22.36 13.97
CA ASN A 200 0.85 -21.18 13.20
C ASN A 200 2.05 -20.31 12.80
N PHE A 201 3.05 -20.19 13.66
CA PHE A 201 4.27 -19.40 13.44
C PHE A 201 5.23 -20.04 12.43
N GLN A 202 4.88 -21.17 11.82
CA GLN A 202 5.60 -21.78 10.70
C GLN A 202 4.79 -21.69 9.39
N CYS A 203 3.51 -21.32 9.45
CA CYS A 203 2.56 -21.45 8.35
C CYS A 203 2.59 -20.25 7.39
N PHE A 204 3.67 -20.16 6.59
CA PHE A 204 3.87 -19.05 5.64
C PHE A 204 3.92 -19.52 4.18
N GLU A 205 4.79 -20.47 3.86
CA GLU A 205 5.01 -20.98 2.50
C GLU A 205 5.70 -22.36 2.54
N SER A 206 5.67 -23.08 1.41
CA SER A 206 6.44 -24.32 1.23
C SER A 206 7.91 -24.07 0.86
N LYS A 207 8.76 -25.09 1.09
CA LYS A 207 10.19 -25.08 0.73
C LYS A 207 10.44 -24.74 -0.73
N SER A 208 9.62 -25.26 -1.64
CA SER A 208 9.70 -24.98 -3.08
C SER A 208 9.21 -23.58 -3.47
N LYS A 209 8.62 -22.82 -2.53
CA LYS A 209 7.99 -21.50 -2.75
C LYS A 209 6.84 -21.49 -3.76
N LYS A 210 6.34 -22.68 -4.10
CA LYS A 210 5.20 -22.84 -5.01
C LYS A 210 3.86 -22.68 -4.30
N LEU A 211 3.83 -22.94 -2.99
CA LEU A 211 2.63 -22.89 -2.18
C LEU A 211 2.75 -21.79 -1.13
N ASN A 212 1.80 -20.87 -1.15
CA ASN A 212 1.58 -19.97 -0.01
C ASN A 212 0.70 -20.70 1.00
N CYS A 213 0.99 -20.55 2.29
CA CYS A 213 0.24 -21.22 3.34
C CYS A 213 -0.68 -20.26 4.10
N PHE A 214 -1.70 -20.81 4.73
CA PHE A 214 -2.67 -20.11 5.55
C PHE A 214 -2.98 -20.95 6.79
N TRP A 215 -2.93 -20.31 7.95
CA TRP A 215 -3.32 -20.97 9.21
C TRP A 215 -4.83 -20.91 9.39
N ASP A 216 -5.49 -22.05 9.23
CA ASP A 216 -6.91 -22.16 9.53
C ASP A 216 -7.10 -22.34 11.05
N SER A 217 -7.41 -21.22 11.71
CA SER A 217 -7.70 -21.19 13.14
C SER A 217 -8.89 -22.07 13.57
N LYS A 218 -9.82 -22.42 12.67
CA LYS A 218 -10.98 -23.26 13.01
C LYS A 218 -10.58 -24.73 13.08
N SER A 219 -9.78 -25.21 12.12
CA SER A 219 -9.27 -26.59 12.12
C SER A 219 -7.94 -26.76 12.87
N ASN A 220 -7.32 -25.65 13.29
CA ASN A 220 -6.01 -25.60 13.95
C ASN A 220 -4.90 -26.27 13.13
N ASN A 221 -4.94 -26.09 11.81
CA ASN A 221 -3.99 -26.67 10.88
C ASN A 221 -3.51 -25.64 9.86
N CYS A 222 -2.31 -25.86 9.34
CA CYS A 222 -1.79 -25.10 8.23
C CYS A 222 -2.24 -25.73 6.90
N VAL A 223 -2.79 -24.92 6.00
CA VAL A 223 -3.28 -25.37 4.69
C VAL A 223 -2.75 -24.48 3.58
N GLU A 224 -2.87 -24.92 2.33
CA GLU A 224 -2.55 -24.06 1.19
C GLU A 224 -3.50 -22.87 1.15
N LYS A 225 -2.97 -21.67 0.91
CA LYS A 225 -3.73 -20.43 0.76
C LYS A 225 -4.34 -20.37 -0.64
N VAL A 226 -5.40 -21.16 -0.82
CA VAL A 226 -6.29 -21.20 -1.99
C VAL A 226 -7.71 -20.93 -1.54
N CYS A 227 -8.59 -20.49 -2.45
CA CYS A 227 -9.95 -20.08 -2.08
C CYS A 227 -10.69 -21.16 -1.29
N GLU A 228 -10.61 -22.41 -1.75
CA GLU A 228 -11.35 -23.55 -1.23
C GLU A 228 -10.98 -23.90 0.23
N ASN A 229 -9.80 -23.47 0.68
CA ASN A 229 -9.30 -23.69 2.04
C ASN A 229 -9.59 -22.52 2.98
N LEU A 230 -10.12 -21.39 2.49
CA LEU A 230 -10.41 -20.22 3.33
C LEU A 230 -11.82 -20.35 3.92
N PRO A 231 -11.98 -20.41 5.26
CA PRO A 231 -13.24 -20.79 5.89
C PRO A 231 -14.17 -19.59 6.14
N PHE A 232 -14.09 -18.54 5.32
CA PHE A 232 -14.85 -17.31 5.48
C PHE A 232 -16.16 -17.35 4.69
N SER A 233 -17.23 -16.82 5.28
CA SER A 233 -18.55 -16.81 4.66
C SER A 233 -18.92 -15.46 4.05
N GLN A 234 -18.09 -14.43 4.22
CA GLN A 234 -18.31 -13.11 3.64
C GLN A 234 -17.39 -12.83 2.45
N ASP A 235 -17.92 -12.19 1.40
CA ASP A 235 -17.17 -11.86 0.18
C ASP A 235 -15.95 -10.97 0.46
N TYR A 236 -16.10 -9.99 1.35
CA TYR A 236 -15.00 -9.07 1.70
C TYR A 236 -13.86 -9.80 2.44
N GLU A 237 -14.17 -10.78 3.29
CA GLU A 237 -13.15 -11.59 3.98
C GLU A 237 -12.39 -12.45 2.96
N CYS A 238 -13.09 -13.11 2.04
CA CYS A 238 -12.46 -13.88 0.97
C CYS A 238 -11.52 -13.01 0.12
N LYS A 239 -11.99 -11.82 -0.29
CA LYS A 239 -11.20 -10.84 -1.07
C LYS A 239 -9.97 -10.34 -0.32
N LEU A 240 -10.06 -10.14 0.99
CA LEU A 240 -8.95 -9.66 1.82
C LEU A 240 -7.77 -10.63 1.78
N TYR A 241 -8.04 -11.93 1.80
CA TYR A 241 -6.99 -12.95 1.75
C TYR A 241 -6.50 -13.20 0.32
N LEU A 242 -7.42 -13.23 -0.65
CA LEU A 242 -7.15 -13.48 -2.06
C LEU A 242 -8.18 -12.76 -2.94
N SER A 243 -7.74 -11.75 -3.69
CA SER A 243 -8.62 -10.89 -4.49
C SER A 243 -9.49 -11.64 -5.52
N GLN A 244 -9.05 -12.81 -5.97
CA GLN A 244 -9.77 -13.68 -6.90
C GLN A 244 -10.82 -14.59 -6.23
N CYS A 245 -10.96 -14.57 -4.91
CA CYS A 245 -11.92 -15.43 -4.20
C CYS A 245 -13.19 -14.68 -3.82
N THR A 246 -14.33 -15.38 -3.87
CA THR A 246 -15.67 -14.96 -3.40
C THR A 246 -16.22 -15.98 -2.39
N THR A 247 -17.40 -15.78 -1.81
CA THR A 247 -18.02 -16.69 -0.84
C THR A 247 -19.15 -17.54 -1.44
N ASN A 248 -19.25 -18.83 -1.11
CA ASN A 248 -20.47 -19.62 -1.39
C ASN A 248 -21.51 -19.54 -0.25
N GLY A 249 -21.27 -18.71 0.77
CA GLY A 249 -22.09 -18.58 1.97
C GLY A 249 -21.63 -19.45 3.14
N VAL A 250 -20.71 -20.38 2.89
CA VAL A 250 -20.13 -21.28 3.92
C VAL A 250 -18.61 -21.08 4.01
N HIS A 251 -17.93 -21.08 2.87
CA HIS A 251 -16.49 -20.87 2.74
C HIS A 251 -16.17 -20.08 1.46
N CYS A 252 -14.91 -19.72 1.26
CA CYS A 252 -14.50 -19.06 0.04
C CYS A 252 -14.37 -20.05 -1.12
N VAL A 253 -14.63 -19.57 -2.32
CA VAL A 253 -14.50 -20.27 -3.59
C VAL A 253 -13.90 -19.33 -4.63
N THR A 254 -13.35 -19.90 -5.69
CA THR A 254 -12.85 -19.10 -6.81
C THR A 254 -13.96 -18.26 -7.44
N ARG A 255 -13.74 -16.93 -7.58
CA ARG A 255 -14.68 -16.02 -8.25
C ARG A 255 -14.73 -16.33 -9.75
N LYS A 256 -15.94 -16.38 -10.29
CA LYS A 256 -16.21 -16.64 -11.72
C LYS A 256 -17.08 -15.52 -12.30
N GLN A 257 -18.01 -15.84 -13.19
CA GLN A 257 -18.95 -14.85 -13.75
C GLN A 257 -20.04 -14.49 -12.74
N CYS A 258 -20.75 -13.37 -12.95
CA CYS A 258 -21.84 -12.97 -12.06
C CYS A 258 -22.89 -14.09 -11.93
N GLU A 259 -23.21 -14.75 -13.03
CA GLU A 259 -24.22 -15.81 -13.12
C GLU A 259 -23.85 -17.07 -12.32
N ASP A 260 -22.56 -17.26 -12.00
CA ASP A 260 -22.06 -18.38 -11.20
C ASP A 260 -22.18 -18.15 -9.68
N ALA A 261 -22.52 -16.94 -9.24
CA ALA A 261 -22.67 -16.64 -7.82
C ALA A 261 -23.97 -17.25 -7.26
N GLU A 262 -23.81 -18.26 -6.40
CA GLU A 262 -24.92 -19.06 -5.84
C GLU A 262 -25.77 -18.30 -4.81
N ASN A 263 -25.24 -17.22 -4.24
CA ASN A 263 -25.88 -16.46 -3.16
C ASN A 263 -25.67 -14.95 -3.32
N LYS A 264 -26.46 -14.17 -2.59
CA LYS A 264 -26.41 -12.70 -2.62
C LYS A 264 -25.08 -12.13 -2.12
N LEU A 265 -24.42 -12.79 -1.16
CA LEU A 265 -23.15 -12.30 -0.58
C LEU A 265 -22.02 -12.31 -1.61
N ALA A 266 -21.97 -13.30 -2.50
CA ALA A 266 -21.01 -13.34 -3.61
C ALA A 266 -21.33 -12.37 -4.76
N CYS A 267 -22.53 -11.79 -4.81
CA CYS A 267 -23.01 -11.03 -5.94
C CYS A 267 -22.57 -9.55 -5.90
N GLY A 268 -21.26 -9.33 -5.96
CA GLY A 268 -20.66 -7.99 -6.01
C GLY A 268 -20.01 -7.70 -7.35
N THR A 269 -19.02 -8.51 -7.72
CA THR A 269 -18.26 -8.38 -8.98
C THR A 269 -17.90 -9.76 -9.51
N ASP A 270 -17.74 -9.87 -10.83
CA ASP A 270 -17.18 -11.06 -11.47
C ASP A 270 -15.64 -11.06 -11.47
N ALA A 271 -15.04 -12.14 -11.98
CA ALA A 271 -13.59 -12.30 -12.09
C ALA A 271 -12.92 -11.29 -13.04
N SER A 272 -13.69 -10.66 -13.95
CA SER A 272 -13.23 -9.61 -14.86
C SER A 272 -13.45 -8.20 -14.28
N GLY A 273 -13.97 -8.08 -13.06
CA GLY A 273 -14.26 -6.81 -12.40
C GLY A 273 -15.57 -6.14 -12.84
N LYS A 274 -16.43 -6.82 -13.63
CA LYS A 274 -17.76 -6.28 -13.94
C LYS A 274 -18.62 -6.33 -12.68
N LYS A 275 -19.38 -5.26 -12.46
CA LYS A 275 -20.32 -5.17 -11.32
C LYS A 275 -21.48 -6.14 -11.54
N CYS A 276 -21.90 -6.80 -10.47
CA CYS A 276 -23.05 -7.70 -10.46
C CYS A 276 -24.21 -7.11 -9.64
N GLU A 277 -25.42 -7.59 -9.89
CA GLU A 277 -26.62 -7.26 -9.12
C GLU A 277 -27.40 -8.54 -8.82
N TYR A 278 -27.92 -8.65 -7.61
CA TYR A 278 -28.78 -9.77 -7.22
C TYR A 278 -30.23 -9.47 -7.61
N HIS A 279 -30.68 -10.04 -8.72
CA HIS A 279 -31.96 -9.72 -9.34
C HIS A 279 -32.76 -11.01 -9.64
N GLN A 280 -34.00 -11.08 -9.12
CA GLN A 280 -34.90 -12.24 -9.26
C GLN A 280 -34.26 -13.57 -8.80
N ASN A 281 -33.72 -13.59 -7.59
CA ASN A 281 -33.06 -14.75 -6.97
C ASN A 281 -31.86 -15.31 -7.74
N LYS A 282 -31.27 -14.53 -8.65
CA LYS A 282 -30.05 -14.88 -9.37
C LYS A 282 -29.12 -13.68 -9.38
N CYS A 283 -27.83 -13.95 -9.34
CA CYS A 283 -26.85 -12.92 -9.61
C CYS A 283 -26.71 -12.73 -11.13
N LYS A 284 -26.68 -11.48 -11.58
CA LYS A 284 -26.55 -11.12 -12.99
C LYS A 284 -25.59 -9.96 -13.13
N ILE A 285 -25.02 -9.79 -14.33
CA ILE A 285 -24.29 -8.55 -14.63
C ILE A 285 -25.21 -7.34 -14.41
N LYS A 286 -24.65 -6.31 -13.77
CA LYS A 286 -25.34 -5.07 -13.50
C LYS A 286 -25.67 -4.35 -14.81
N SER A 287 -26.94 -3.99 -14.97
CA SER A 287 -27.49 -3.34 -16.17
C SER A 287 -28.74 -2.57 -15.79
N CYS A 288 -29.24 -1.69 -16.67
CA CYS A 288 -30.46 -0.94 -16.35
C CYS A 288 -31.66 -1.85 -16.05
N SER A 289 -31.74 -3.02 -16.70
CA SER A 289 -32.84 -3.97 -16.50
C SER A 289 -32.71 -4.83 -15.23
N THR A 290 -31.54 -4.84 -14.58
CA THR A 290 -31.36 -5.50 -13.27
C THR A 290 -31.54 -4.55 -12.10
N ALA A 291 -31.75 -3.26 -12.36
CA ALA A 291 -31.98 -2.25 -11.35
C ALA A 291 -33.20 -2.57 -10.47
N PRO A 292 -33.13 -2.35 -9.14
CA PRO A 292 -34.24 -2.60 -8.23
C PRO A 292 -35.52 -1.82 -8.61
N GLN A 293 -36.68 -2.45 -8.47
CA GLN A 293 -37.98 -1.80 -8.69
C GLN A 293 -38.29 -0.68 -7.69
N SER A 294 -37.50 -0.54 -6.62
CA SER A 294 -37.61 0.58 -5.67
C SER A 294 -37.12 1.91 -6.25
N LEU A 295 -36.39 1.88 -7.37
CA LEU A 295 -35.95 3.08 -8.07
C LEU A 295 -37.11 3.59 -8.94
N THR A 296 -37.60 4.80 -8.65
CA THR A 296 -38.84 5.35 -9.23
C THR A 296 -38.64 6.72 -9.88
N ASN A 297 -37.41 7.24 -9.92
CA ASN A 297 -37.11 8.50 -10.61
C ASN A 297 -35.75 8.46 -11.34
N TYR A 298 -35.55 9.48 -12.17
CA TYR A 298 -34.35 9.65 -13.00
C TYR A 298 -33.06 9.59 -12.18
N GLN A 299 -32.95 10.42 -11.13
CA GLN A 299 -31.73 10.52 -10.33
C GLN A 299 -31.36 9.17 -9.71
N GLN A 300 -32.34 8.45 -9.20
CA GLN A 300 -32.14 7.10 -8.65
C GLN A 300 -31.61 6.11 -9.71
N CYS A 301 -32.09 6.19 -10.96
CA CYS A 301 -31.59 5.36 -12.05
C CYS A 301 -30.17 5.74 -12.50
N GLN A 302 -29.80 7.01 -12.41
CA GLN A 302 -28.44 7.49 -12.70
C GLN A 302 -27.46 7.10 -11.58
N ASP A 303 -27.89 7.22 -10.31
CA ASP A 303 -27.08 6.86 -9.14
C ASP A 303 -26.89 5.34 -9.01
N TYR A 304 -27.76 4.54 -9.63
CA TYR A 304 -27.66 3.09 -9.62
C TYR A 304 -26.32 2.60 -10.16
N ASP A 305 -25.91 3.10 -11.33
CA ASP A 305 -24.56 2.92 -11.85
C ASP A 305 -24.21 4.06 -12.81
N ASN A 306 -23.23 4.87 -12.43
CA ASN A 306 -22.79 6.03 -13.22
C ASN A 306 -22.13 5.66 -14.56
N GLN A 307 -21.84 4.38 -14.81
CA GLN A 307 -21.33 3.90 -16.09
C GLN A 307 -22.45 3.45 -17.05
N LEU A 308 -23.70 3.38 -16.57
CA LEU A 308 -24.86 2.98 -17.36
C LEU A 308 -25.75 4.19 -17.69
N ASP A 309 -26.29 4.21 -18.89
CA ASP A 309 -27.24 5.23 -19.32
C ASP A 309 -28.68 4.73 -19.11
N CYS A 310 -29.19 4.90 -17.89
CA CYS A 310 -30.49 4.37 -17.46
C CYS A 310 -31.53 5.46 -17.21
N VAL A 311 -32.77 5.24 -17.66
CA VAL A 311 -33.94 6.08 -17.33
C VAL A 311 -34.99 5.28 -16.59
N THR A 312 -36.00 5.95 -16.03
CA THR A 312 -37.05 5.25 -15.28
C THR A 312 -37.94 4.41 -16.20
N SER A 313 -38.34 3.23 -15.70
CA SER A 313 -39.23 2.30 -16.40
C SER A 313 -40.70 2.49 -16.02
N GLU A 314 -41.61 2.04 -16.90
CA GLU A 314 -43.08 2.09 -16.68
C GLU A 314 -43.49 1.25 -15.47
N ASN A 315 -42.84 0.10 -15.29
CA ASN A 315 -43.14 -0.87 -14.22
C ASN A 315 -42.25 -0.67 -12.98
N LYS A 316 -41.81 0.57 -12.73
CA LYS A 316 -40.76 0.92 -11.76
C LYS A 316 -39.40 0.28 -12.10
N GLY A 317 -38.37 0.66 -11.37
CA GLY A 317 -36.99 0.33 -11.72
C GLY A 317 -36.50 1.14 -12.91
N CYS A 318 -35.44 0.65 -13.55
CA CYS A 318 -34.77 1.36 -14.62
C CYS A 318 -34.84 0.58 -15.94
N LYS A 319 -34.62 1.29 -17.04
CA LYS A 319 -34.45 0.72 -18.37
C LYS A 319 -33.35 1.46 -19.10
N ILE A 320 -32.79 0.83 -20.12
CA ILE A 320 -31.82 1.49 -21.01
C ILE A 320 -32.52 2.67 -21.66
N ARG A 321 -31.79 3.78 -21.83
CA ARG A 321 -32.29 4.95 -22.55
C ARG A 321 -32.91 4.55 -23.91
N PRO A 322 -34.18 4.92 -24.16
CA PRO A 322 -34.83 4.70 -25.45
C PRO A 322 -34.14 5.47 -26.59
N GLN A 323 -34.19 4.90 -27.80
CA GLN A 323 -33.74 5.57 -29.02
C GLN A 323 -34.75 6.59 -29.57
N THR A 324 -36.02 6.48 -29.16
CA THR A 324 -37.13 7.33 -29.62
C THR A 324 -37.84 7.98 -28.44
N CYS A 325 -38.38 9.19 -28.67
CA CYS A 325 -39.05 9.98 -27.63
C CYS A 325 -40.25 9.24 -27.00
N ASP A 326 -41.00 8.46 -27.79
CA ASP A 326 -42.17 7.74 -27.29
C ASP A 326 -41.83 6.69 -26.22
N GLY A 327 -40.55 6.36 -26.05
CA GLY A 327 -40.10 5.45 -25.00
C GLY A 327 -39.94 6.08 -23.62
N TYR A 328 -40.03 7.41 -23.45
CA TYR A 328 -39.90 8.05 -22.14
C TYR A 328 -41.23 8.12 -21.40
N VAL A 329 -41.21 7.75 -20.12
CA VAL A 329 -42.42 7.63 -19.28
C VAL A 329 -42.69 8.90 -18.49
N TYR A 330 -41.64 9.61 -18.06
CA TYR A 330 -41.75 10.77 -17.19
C TYR A 330 -41.19 12.02 -17.83
N GLU A 331 -41.78 13.16 -17.50
CA GLU A 331 -41.40 14.48 -18.01
C GLU A 331 -39.92 14.81 -17.78
N THR A 332 -39.39 14.44 -16.61
CA THR A 332 -37.99 14.65 -16.26
C THR A 332 -37.04 13.88 -17.17
N ASP A 333 -37.42 12.65 -17.57
CA ASP A 333 -36.62 11.85 -18.49
C ASP A 333 -36.70 12.42 -19.91
N CYS A 334 -37.88 12.91 -20.32
CA CYS A 334 -38.13 13.49 -21.63
C CYS A 334 -37.32 14.77 -21.88
N LYS A 335 -37.15 15.60 -20.85
CA LYS A 335 -36.42 16.89 -20.93
C LYS A 335 -34.89 16.74 -20.92
N SER A 336 -34.37 15.54 -20.69
CA SER A 336 -32.94 15.32 -20.40
C SER A 336 -32.01 15.31 -21.63
N LEU A 337 -32.49 15.66 -22.83
CA LEU A 337 -31.77 15.40 -24.09
C LEU A 337 -31.93 16.47 -25.17
N GLU A 338 -30.95 17.37 -25.25
CA GLU A 338 -30.83 18.33 -26.36
C GLU A 338 -30.64 17.67 -27.74
N GLN A 339 -30.15 16.42 -27.80
CA GLN A 339 -29.82 15.74 -29.07
C GLN A 339 -30.98 15.01 -29.75
N GLN A 340 -32.00 14.56 -29.02
CA GLN A 340 -33.12 13.79 -29.61
C GLN A 340 -34.32 14.66 -29.99
N ASP A 341 -34.25 15.96 -29.67
CA ASP A 341 -35.29 16.94 -29.97
C ASP A 341 -36.68 16.48 -29.50
N CYS A 342 -36.77 15.98 -28.26
CA CYS A 342 -38.00 15.50 -27.66
C CYS A 342 -38.71 16.61 -26.87
N VAL A 343 -40.04 16.57 -26.84
CA VAL A 343 -40.87 17.47 -26.04
C VAL A 343 -41.88 16.69 -25.23
N TRP A 344 -42.09 17.12 -23.99
CA TRP A 344 -43.17 16.60 -23.16
C TRP A 344 -44.47 17.29 -23.55
N TYR A 345 -45.41 16.55 -24.14
CA TYR A 345 -46.67 17.09 -24.62
C TYR A 345 -47.83 16.17 -24.21
N LYS A 346 -48.83 16.75 -23.53
CA LYS A 346 -50.05 16.06 -23.07
C LYS A 346 -49.80 14.73 -22.34
N GLY A 347 -48.81 14.69 -21.45
CA GLY A 347 -48.54 13.54 -20.59
C GLY A 347 -47.75 12.41 -21.25
N LYS A 348 -47.16 12.65 -22.42
CA LYS A 348 -46.22 11.73 -23.06
C LYS A 348 -45.05 12.50 -23.70
N CYS A 349 -43.95 11.81 -23.90
CA CYS A 349 -42.80 12.37 -24.58
C CYS A 349 -42.90 12.09 -26.08
N GLU A 350 -42.78 13.11 -26.91
CA GLU A 350 -42.91 13.01 -28.36
C GLU A 350 -41.71 13.67 -29.04
N LYS A 351 -41.42 13.25 -30.27
CA LYS A 351 -40.48 14.00 -31.11
C LYS A 351 -41.06 15.38 -31.39
N ARG A 352 -40.27 16.44 -31.24
CA ARG A 352 -40.71 17.81 -31.46
C ARG A 352 -41.20 18.00 -32.89
N LEU A 353 -42.43 18.46 -33.01
CA LEU A 353 -43.10 18.79 -34.25
C LEU A 353 -43.69 20.20 -34.14
N CYS A 354 -43.98 20.82 -35.29
CA CYS A 354 -44.44 22.20 -35.35
C CYS A 354 -45.69 22.48 -34.51
N TYR A 355 -46.58 21.50 -34.35
CA TYR A 355 -47.80 21.69 -33.56
C TYR A 355 -47.56 21.69 -32.04
N HIS A 356 -46.36 21.32 -31.58
CA HIS A 356 -45.95 21.48 -30.18
C HIS A 356 -45.53 22.91 -29.85
N ALA A 357 -45.38 23.78 -30.85
CA ALA A 357 -45.02 25.18 -30.63
C ALA A 357 -46.08 25.90 -29.78
N PRO A 358 -45.67 26.78 -28.84
CA PRO A 358 -46.60 27.57 -28.05
C PRO A 358 -47.58 28.38 -28.90
N VAL A 359 -48.84 28.47 -28.45
CA VAL A 359 -49.92 29.14 -29.20
C VAL A 359 -49.63 30.63 -29.45
N HIS A 360 -48.82 31.26 -28.61
CA HIS A 360 -48.46 32.67 -28.77
C HIS A 360 -47.35 32.92 -29.82
N TYR A 361 -46.78 31.86 -30.41
CA TYR A 361 -45.73 32.01 -31.42
C TYR A 361 -46.27 32.73 -32.66
N THR A 362 -45.56 33.78 -33.04
CA THR A 362 -45.75 34.54 -34.26
C THR A 362 -45.19 33.79 -35.47
N TYR A 363 -45.41 34.33 -36.65
CA TYR A 363 -44.82 33.79 -37.87
C TYR A 363 -43.29 33.69 -37.80
N THR A 364 -42.62 34.72 -37.23
CA THR A 364 -41.17 34.73 -37.07
C THR A 364 -40.72 33.64 -36.09
N ASP A 365 -41.42 33.48 -34.96
CA ASP A 365 -41.10 32.45 -33.97
C ASP A 365 -41.24 31.04 -34.56
N CYS A 366 -42.25 30.82 -35.41
CA CYS A 366 -42.42 29.54 -36.11
C CYS A 366 -41.28 29.23 -37.10
N LYS A 367 -40.72 30.24 -37.77
CA LYS A 367 -39.56 30.06 -38.65
C LYS A 367 -38.32 29.63 -37.86
N GLU A 368 -38.13 30.18 -36.66
CA GLU A 368 -37.03 29.80 -35.78
C GLU A 368 -37.27 28.44 -35.10
N TYR A 369 -38.53 28.06 -34.91
CA TYR A 369 -38.89 26.77 -34.33
C TYR A 369 -38.56 25.58 -35.26
N GLY A 370 -38.31 25.77 -36.56
CA GLY A 370 -37.88 24.69 -37.46
C GLY A 370 -38.47 24.84 -38.86
N ASN A 371 -38.73 23.74 -39.55
CA ASN A 371 -39.44 23.75 -40.85
C ASN A 371 -40.95 23.99 -40.66
N CYS A 372 -41.30 25.08 -39.98
CA CYS A 372 -42.66 25.40 -39.55
C CYS A 372 -43.11 26.77 -40.07
N ILE A 373 -44.42 26.91 -40.30
CA ILE A 373 -45.08 28.19 -40.59
C ILE A 373 -46.16 28.48 -39.53
N GLY A 374 -46.63 29.72 -39.45
CA GLY A 374 -47.68 30.14 -38.52
C GLY A 374 -49.06 29.56 -38.85
N LYS A 375 -49.97 29.64 -37.86
CA LYS A 375 -51.42 29.39 -38.00
C LYS A 375 -52.21 30.66 -37.71
N LEU A 376 -53.40 30.81 -38.33
CA LEU A 376 -54.29 31.96 -38.10
C LEU A 376 -54.76 32.10 -36.65
N ASN A 377 -54.88 30.99 -35.92
CA ASN A 377 -55.33 30.96 -34.52
C ASN A 377 -54.18 30.82 -33.51
N GLY A 378 -52.95 31.17 -33.92
CA GLY A 378 -51.75 31.04 -33.09
C GLY A 378 -51.10 29.65 -33.15
N GLY A 379 -49.81 29.61 -32.81
CA GLY A 379 -48.95 28.42 -32.89
C GLY A 379 -48.49 28.10 -34.30
N CYS A 380 -47.77 26.99 -34.45
CA CYS A 380 -47.13 26.60 -35.71
C CYS A 380 -47.74 25.34 -36.33
N GLN A 381 -47.53 25.16 -37.63
CA GLN A 381 -47.77 23.94 -38.41
C GLN A 381 -46.57 23.63 -39.29
N THR A 382 -46.49 22.40 -39.76
CA THR A 382 -45.49 21.98 -40.74
C THR A 382 -45.62 22.81 -42.00
N THR A 383 -44.48 23.25 -42.54
CA THR A 383 -44.44 23.92 -43.84
C THR A 383 -44.91 22.95 -44.93
N PRO A 384 -45.91 23.29 -45.76
CA PRO A 384 -46.35 22.42 -46.85
C PRO A 384 -45.25 22.17 -47.90
N GLN A 385 -45.35 21.05 -48.62
CA GLN A 385 -44.36 20.71 -49.66
C GLN A 385 -44.52 21.60 -50.89
N LEU A 386 -45.76 21.96 -51.23
CA LEU A 386 -46.07 22.80 -52.38
C LEU A 386 -46.54 24.19 -51.92
N CYS A 387 -46.14 25.23 -52.66
CA CYS A 387 -46.53 26.61 -52.34
C CYS A 387 -48.05 26.84 -52.39
N GLU A 388 -48.77 26.10 -53.24
CA GLU A 388 -50.23 26.19 -53.38
C GLU A 388 -51.01 25.69 -52.16
N GLU A 389 -50.38 24.86 -51.32
CA GLU A 389 -50.95 24.38 -50.06
C GLU A 389 -50.82 25.43 -48.93
N ILE A 390 -50.05 26.51 -49.15
CA ILE A 390 -49.95 27.62 -48.22
C ILE A 390 -51.14 28.55 -48.46
N LEU A 391 -52.21 28.37 -47.68
CA LEU A 391 -53.48 29.09 -47.89
C LEU A 391 -53.51 30.50 -47.28
N GLN A 392 -52.42 30.97 -46.69
CA GLN A 392 -52.38 32.23 -45.95
C GLN A 392 -51.26 33.12 -46.49
N LYS A 393 -51.63 34.28 -47.04
CA LYS A 393 -50.70 35.23 -47.66
C LYS A 393 -49.53 35.59 -46.75
N GLN A 394 -49.81 35.82 -45.47
CA GLN A 394 -48.80 36.21 -44.48
C GLN A 394 -47.76 35.11 -44.15
N PHE A 395 -47.98 33.87 -44.59
CA PHE A 395 -47.05 32.75 -44.37
C PHE A 395 -46.40 32.25 -45.68
N CYS A 396 -46.76 32.84 -46.83
CA CYS A 396 -46.34 32.41 -48.16
C CYS A 396 -44.98 33.02 -48.54
N GLU A 397 -43.90 32.46 -47.98
CA GLU A 397 -42.52 32.86 -48.31
C GLU A 397 -41.71 31.70 -48.89
N LEU A 398 -41.69 30.55 -48.20
CA LEU A 398 -40.93 29.36 -48.57
C LEU A 398 -41.79 28.10 -48.39
N ASN A 399 -41.59 27.09 -49.24
CA ASN A 399 -42.12 25.74 -49.01
C ASN A 399 -41.17 24.88 -48.15
N PHE A 400 -41.53 23.63 -47.89
CA PHE A 400 -40.73 22.69 -47.09
C PHE A 400 -39.29 22.51 -47.63
N ASN A 401 -39.12 22.57 -48.96
CA ASN A 401 -37.84 22.43 -49.64
C ASN A 401 -37.03 23.73 -49.71
N LYS A 402 -37.51 24.80 -49.06
CA LYS A 402 -36.92 26.15 -49.06
C LYS A 402 -36.96 26.84 -50.43
N GLU A 403 -37.89 26.46 -51.29
CA GLU A 403 -38.16 27.14 -52.55
C GLU A 403 -39.03 28.35 -52.30
N ARG A 404 -38.77 29.46 -53.01
CA ARG A 404 -39.50 30.71 -52.83
C ARG A 404 -40.92 30.61 -53.37
N CYS A 405 -41.89 30.87 -52.50
CA CYS A 405 -43.29 30.99 -52.86
C CYS A 405 -43.64 32.44 -53.18
N ILE A 406 -44.49 32.66 -54.19
CA ILE A 406 -45.02 33.97 -54.55
C ILE A 406 -46.54 33.89 -54.48
N TRP A 407 -47.15 34.76 -53.68
CA TRP A 407 -48.61 34.86 -53.61
C TRP A 407 -49.16 35.53 -54.86
N ALA A 408 -49.69 34.75 -55.79
CA ALA A 408 -50.38 35.26 -56.96
C ALA A 408 -51.87 35.46 -56.64
N TRP A 409 -52.36 36.69 -56.81
CA TRP A 409 -53.80 36.94 -56.87
C TRP A 409 -54.28 36.46 -58.24
N TRP A 410 -55.02 35.36 -58.32
CA TRP A 410 -55.78 35.08 -59.53
C TRP A 410 -56.84 36.17 -59.64
N GLN A 411 -56.62 37.13 -60.55
CA GLN A 411 -57.71 37.94 -61.09
C GLN A 411 -58.60 36.96 -61.85
N VAL A 412 -59.80 36.72 -61.30
CA VAL A 412 -60.87 35.96 -61.96
C VAL A 412 -61.25 36.66 -63.26
#